data_AF-A0A0K8QF72-F1
#
_entry.id   AF-A0A0K8QF72-F1
#
_cell.length_a   1.000
_cell.length_b   1.000
_cell.length_c   1.000
_cell.angle_alpha   90.00
_cell.angle_beta   90.00
_cell.angle_gamma   90.00
#
_symmetry.space_group_name_H-M   'P 1'
#
loop_
_entity.id
_entity.type
_entity.pdbx_description
1 polymer ?
#
loop_
_entity_poly.entity_id
_entity_poly.type
_entity_poly.pdbx_seq_one_letter_code
_entity_poly.pdbx_strand_id
1 'polypeptide(L)'
;MDIVDFLSDRLKEDEAAARKLLGDRSVSEAGKWYERRLLLECESKRRLLRIVESARQTALATMVRGTLGDTPQWIPESIEWTTKSLNALALPYSDHPDFEPEWLAET
;
A
#
# COMPACT_ATOMS: atom_id res chain seq x y z
N MET A 1 6.15 -3.15 -12.84
CA MET A 1 5.61 -2.11 -11.93
C MET A 1 6.10 -2.46 -10.54
N ASP A 2 6.44 -1.49 -9.67
CA ASP A 2 6.77 -1.83 -8.28
C ASP A 2 5.51 -1.94 -7.41
N ILE A 3 5.62 -2.57 -6.23
CA ILE A 3 4.46 -2.78 -5.34
C ILE A 3 3.84 -1.47 -4.83
N VAL A 4 4.62 -0.38 -4.72
CA VAL A 4 4.13 0.92 -4.24
C VAL A 4 3.32 1.61 -5.33
N ASP A 5 3.79 1.57 -6.57
CA ASP A 5 3.06 2.03 -7.75
C ASP A 5 1.75 1.26 -7.92
N PHE A 6 1.83 -0.07 -7.84
CA PHE A 6 0.66 -0.96 -7.90
C PHE A 6 -0.38 -0.58 -6.85
N LEU A 7 0.00 -0.51 -5.57
CA LEU A 7 -0.89 -0.12 -4.48
C LEU A 7 -1.46 1.28 -4.67
N SER A 8 -0.65 2.22 -5.14
CA SER A 8 -1.10 3.60 -5.39
C SER A 8 -2.17 3.65 -6.46
N ASP A 9 -2.05 2.85 -7.52
CA ASP A 9 -3.03 2.80 -8.60
C ASP A 9 -4.29 2.05 -8.20
N ARG A 10 -4.17 0.90 -7.51
CA ARG A 10 -5.34 0.17 -6.99
C ARG A 10 -6.17 1.03 -6.04
N LEU A 11 -5.52 1.78 -5.15
CA LEU A 11 -6.21 2.72 -4.23
C LEU A 11 -6.92 3.86 -4.98
N LYS A 12 -6.36 4.37 -6.09
CA LYS A 12 -7.03 5.40 -6.91
C LYS A 12 -8.26 4.82 -7.60
N GLU A 13 -8.18 3.58 -8.09
CA GLU A 13 -9.30 2.91 -8.74
C GLU A 13 -10.45 2.64 -7.78
N ASP A 14 -10.16 2.13 -6.58
CA ASP A 14 -11.15 1.94 -5.50
C ASP A 14 -11.86 3.26 -5.17
N GLU A 15 -11.10 4.35 -5.03
CA GLU A 15 -11.69 5.67 -4.78
C GLU A 15 -12.57 6.17 -5.94
N ALA A 16 -12.13 5.95 -7.18
CA ALA A 16 -12.89 6.34 -8.35
C ALA A 16 -14.21 5.56 -8.45
N ALA A 17 -14.17 4.24 -8.18
CA ALA A 17 -15.34 3.39 -8.13
C ALA A 17 -16.32 3.83 -7.03
N ALA A 18 -15.83 4.07 -5.81
CA ALA A 18 -16.65 4.54 -4.70
C ALA A 18 -17.29 5.91 -4.97
N ARG A 19 -16.53 6.86 -5.53
CA ARG A 19 -17.06 8.18 -5.93
C ARG A 19 -18.13 8.07 -7.01
N LYS A 20 -17.95 7.18 -7.98
CA LYS A 20 -18.95 6.93 -9.04
C LYS A 20 -20.26 6.41 -8.44
N LEU A 21 -20.19 5.44 -7.53
CA LEU A 21 -21.36 4.87 -6.85
C LEU A 21 -22.06 5.89 -5.95
N LEU A 22 -21.33 6.76 -5.25
CA LEU A 22 -21.92 7.83 -4.44
C LEU A 22 -22.67 8.88 -5.28
N GLY A 23 -22.29 9.06 -6.54
CA GLY A 23 -23.01 9.93 -7.48
C GLY A 23 -24.28 9.29 -8.07
N ASP A 24 -24.43 7.97 -7.96
CA ASP A 24 -25.58 7.24 -8.47
C ASP A 24 -26.78 7.34 -7.50
N ARG A 25 -27.91 7.80 -8.03
CA ARG A 25 -29.14 8.01 -7.25
C ARG A 25 -29.87 6.71 -6.90
N SER A 26 -29.54 5.61 -7.58
CA SER A 26 -30.13 4.30 -7.37
C SER A 26 -29.53 3.55 -6.17
N VAL A 27 -28.36 3.97 -5.70
CA VAL A 27 -27.68 3.35 -4.56
C VAL A 27 -28.44 3.64 -3.27
N SER A 28 -28.71 2.59 -2.50
CA SER A 28 -29.39 2.69 -1.21
C SER A 28 -28.56 3.49 -0.19
N GLU A 29 -29.18 4.02 0.86
CA GLU A 29 -28.44 4.71 1.93
C GLU A 29 -27.39 3.80 2.60
N ALA A 30 -27.70 2.51 2.76
CA ALA A 30 -26.73 1.53 3.24
C ALA A 30 -25.53 1.40 2.28
N GLY A 31 -25.78 1.33 0.96
CA GLY A 31 -24.73 1.33 -0.04
C GLY A 31 -23.85 2.58 0.04
N LYS A 32 -24.47 3.77 0.12
CA LYS A 32 -23.74 5.04 0.30
C LYS A 32 -22.88 5.06 1.56
N TRP A 33 -23.34 4.45 2.65
CA TRP A 33 -22.55 4.33 3.87
C TRP A 33 -21.28 3.50 3.65
N TYR A 34 -21.41 2.33 2.98
CA TYR A 34 -20.25 1.50 2.64
C TYR A 34 -19.26 2.25 1.73
N GLU A 35 -19.73 2.94 0.70
CA GLU A 35 -18.84 3.69 -0.20
C GLU A 35 -18.11 4.84 0.51
N ARG A 36 -18.79 5.56 1.41
CA ARG A 36 -18.13 6.60 2.23
C ARG A 36 -17.07 6.00 3.15
N ARG A 37 -17.37 4.85 3.74
CA ARG A 37 -16.41 4.12 4.58
C ARG A 37 -15.20 3.67 3.75
N LEU A 38 -15.42 3.12 2.56
CA LEU A 38 -14.35 2.72 1.64
C LEU A 38 -13.42 3.90 1.31
N LEU A 39 -13.96 5.09 1.05
CA LEU A 39 -13.13 6.29 0.83
C LEU A 39 -12.22 6.61 2.03
N LEU A 40 -12.72 6.47 3.26
CA LEU A 40 -11.92 6.66 4.49
C LEU A 40 -10.87 5.57 4.67
N GLU A 41 -11.18 4.33 4.27
CA GLU A 41 -10.23 3.22 4.27
C GLU A 41 -9.12 3.43 3.23
N CYS A 42 -9.46 3.87 2.01
CA CYS A 42 -8.48 4.25 0.99
C CYS A 42 -7.56 5.39 1.47
N GLU A 43 -8.13 6.41 2.12
CA GLU A 43 -7.34 7.48 2.72
C GLU A 43 -6.38 6.96 3.79
N SER A 44 -6.86 6.06 4.65
CA SER A 44 -6.06 5.44 5.71
C SER A 44 -4.92 4.59 5.12
N LYS A 45 -5.20 3.75 4.13
CA LYS A 45 -4.21 2.94 3.42
C LYS A 45 -3.17 3.81 2.71
N ARG A 46 -3.57 4.91 2.08
CA ARG A 46 -2.64 5.88 1.47
C ARG A 46 -1.71 6.52 2.52
N ARG A 47 -2.23 6.87 3.70
CA ARG A 47 -1.39 7.40 4.79
C ARG A 47 -0.38 6.36 5.26
N LEU A 48 -0.80 5.10 5.43
CA LEU A 48 0.10 4.00 5.77
C LEU A 48 1.16 3.77 4.68
N LEU A 49 0.77 3.76 3.41
CA LEU A 49 1.69 3.58 2.29
C LEU A 49 2.81 4.64 2.31
N ARG A 50 2.48 5.92 2.55
CA ARG A 50 3.49 6.98 2.70
C ARG A 50 4.43 6.80 3.89
N ILE A 51 3.91 6.30 5.01
CA ILE A 51 4.74 6.02 6.21
C ILE A 51 5.73 4.89 5.91
N VAL A 52 5.24 3.80 5.30
CA VAL A 52 6.03 2.63 4.93
C VAL A 52 7.10 3.01 3.89
N GLU A 53 6.70 3.75 2.85
CA GLU A 53 7.60 4.20 1.79
C GLU A 53 8.71 5.11 2.35
N SER A 54 8.36 6.09 3.17
CA SER A 54 9.32 7.00 3.81
C SER A 54 10.34 6.26 4.68
N ALA A 55 9.87 5.30 5.49
CA ALA A 55 10.76 4.48 6.31
C ALA A 55 11.70 3.62 5.46
N ARG A 56 11.17 2.98 4.40
CA ARG A 56 11.95 2.16 3.48
C ARG A 56 13.00 2.98 2.74
N GLN A 57 12.64 4.15 2.23
CA GLN A 57 13.55 5.07 1.57
C GLN A 57 14.66 5.55 2.51
N THR A 58 14.34 5.85 3.78
CA THR A 58 15.31 6.25 4.79
C THR A 58 16.32 5.13 5.09
N ALA A 59 15.85 3.88 5.23
CA ALA A 59 16.70 2.72 5.44
C ALA A 59 17.62 2.46 4.24
N LEU A 60 17.06 2.46 3.01
CA LEU A 60 17.83 2.27 1.77
C LEU A 60 18.87 3.38 1.55
N ALA A 61 18.49 4.65 1.76
CA ALA A 61 19.41 5.78 1.62
C ALA A 61 20.58 5.71 2.62
N THR A 62 20.32 5.24 3.84
CA THR A 62 21.37 5.05 4.85
C THR A 62 22.29 3.89 4.46
N MET A 63 21.74 2.78 3.98
CA MET A 63 22.51 1.64 3.50
C MET A 63 23.45 2.01 2.35
N VAL A 64 23.00 2.84 1.40
CA VAL A 64 23.81 3.33 0.27
C VAL A 64 24.94 4.27 0.73
N ARG A 65 24.73 5.03 1.80
CA ARG A 65 25.72 5.99 2.34
C ARG A 65 26.76 5.33 3.26
N GLY A 66 26.45 4.18 3.84
CA GLY A 66 27.33 3.48 4.78
C GLY A 66 28.55 2.83 4.11
N THR A 67 29.69 2.79 4.81
CA THR A 67 30.84 1.96 4.43
C THR A 67 30.55 0.50 4.76
N LEU A 68 30.93 -0.42 3.86
CA LEU A 68 30.87 -1.88 4.06
C LEU A 68 31.50 -2.26 5.41
N GLY A 69 30.68 -2.59 6.41
CA GLY A 69 31.15 -3.07 7.72
C GLY A 69 30.37 -2.58 8.95
N ASP A 70 29.62 -1.49 8.85
CA ASP A 70 28.90 -0.91 10.00
C ASP A 70 27.45 -0.55 9.65
N THR A 71 26.67 -1.55 9.24
CA THR A 71 25.25 -1.36 8.95
C THR A 71 24.48 -1.39 10.27
N PRO A 72 23.82 -0.28 10.69
CA PRO A 72 23.02 -0.28 11.90
C PRO A 72 21.93 -1.36 11.87
N GLN A 73 21.72 -2.05 12.99
CA GLN A 73 20.75 -3.14 13.10
C GLN A 73 19.31 -2.74 12.72
N TRP A 74 18.94 -1.47 12.93
CA TRP A 74 17.61 -0.96 12.56
C TRP A 74 17.34 -0.96 11.05
N ILE A 75 18.37 -1.00 10.19
CA ILE A 75 18.21 -0.96 8.73
C ILE A 75 17.56 -2.27 8.22
N PRO A 76 18.14 -3.47 8.46
CA PRO A 76 17.48 -4.74 8.10
C PRO A 76 16.06 -4.85 8.67
N GLU A 77 15.87 -4.51 9.95
CA GLU A 77 14.56 -4.52 10.60
C GLU A 77 13.57 -3.61 9.86
N SER A 78 14.03 -2.43 9.42
CA SER A 78 13.22 -1.48 8.65
C SER A 78 12.82 -2.01 7.28
N ILE A 79 13.74 -2.66 6.56
CA ILE A 79 13.43 -3.25 5.27
C ILE A 79 12.45 -4.42 5.43
N GLU A 80 12.62 -5.24 6.47
CA GLU A 80 11.75 -6.37 6.74
C GLU A 80 10.30 -5.94 7.03
N TRP A 81 10.10 -5.06 8.03
CA TRP A 81 8.73 -4.66 8.40
C TRP A 81 8.04 -3.86 7.29
N THR A 82 8.78 -3.02 6.55
CA THR A 82 8.20 -2.27 5.43
C THR A 82 7.79 -3.21 4.30
N THR A 83 8.59 -4.23 3.99
CA THR A 83 8.25 -5.24 2.98
C THR A 83 7.00 -6.02 3.40
N LYS A 84 6.95 -6.53 4.64
CA LYS A 84 5.75 -7.22 5.16
C LYS A 84 4.50 -6.34 5.13
N SER A 85 4.65 -5.05 5.41
CA SER A 85 3.54 -4.09 5.37
C SER A 85 3.01 -3.86 3.95
N LEU A 86 3.90 -3.75 2.95
CA LEU A 86 3.49 -3.60 1.54
C LEU A 86 2.79 -4.87 1.05
N ASN A 87 3.35 -6.04 1.36
CA ASN A 87 2.76 -7.34 1.02
C ASN A 87 1.35 -7.48 1.60
N ALA A 88 1.16 -7.13 2.87
CA ALA A 88 -0.15 -7.15 3.52
C ALA A 88 -1.16 -6.17 2.89
N LEU A 89 -0.71 -4.98 2.49
CA LEU A 89 -1.55 -4.01 1.78
C LEU A 89 -1.96 -4.49 0.38
N ALA A 90 -1.15 -5.34 -0.25
CA ALA A 90 -1.40 -5.86 -1.59
C ALA A 90 -2.37 -7.05 -1.60
N LEU A 91 -2.53 -7.76 -0.48
CA LEU A 91 -3.38 -8.94 -0.35
C LEU A 91 -4.81 -8.80 -0.93
N PRO A 92 -5.54 -7.68 -0.73
CA PRO A 92 -6.89 -7.50 -1.28
C PRO A 92 -6.95 -7.49 -2.81
N TYR A 93 -5.81 -7.36 -3.48
CA TYR A 93 -5.68 -7.24 -4.94
C TYR A 93 -4.97 -8.46 -5.56
N SER A 94 -4.92 -9.59 -4.84
CA SER A 94 -4.20 -10.81 -5.27
C SER A 94 -4.80 -11.49 -6.50
N ASP A 95 -6.03 -11.17 -6.86
CA ASP A 95 -6.73 -11.61 -8.07
C ASP A 95 -6.56 -10.64 -9.25
N HIS A 96 -5.86 -9.52 -9.05
CA HIS A 96 -5.64 -8.51 -10.08
C HIS A 96 -4.64 -9.00 -11.15
N PRO A 97 -4.86 -8.76 -12.45
CA PRO A 97 -3.94 -9.23 -13.51
C PRO A 97 -2.52 -8.66 -13.42
N ASP A 98 -2.38 -7.45 -12.88
CA ASP A 98 -1.08 -6.80 -12.67
C ASP A 98 -0.44 -7.15 -11.31
N PHE A 99 -1.03 -8.08 -10.56
CA PHE A 99 -0.50 -8.54 -9.30
C PHE A 99 0.66 -9.52 -9.51
N GLU A 100 1.80 -9.27 -8.87
CA GLU A 100 2.94 -10.18 -8.92
C GLU A 100 2.89 -11.14 -7.71
N PRO A 101 2.77 -12.48 -7.90
CA PRO A 101 2.65 -13.43 -6.80
C PRO A 101 3.83 -13.42 -5.81
N GLU A 102 5.01 -13.00 -6.26
CA GLU A 102 6.21 -12.82 -5.42
C GLU A 102 6.00 -11.82 -4.28
N TRP A 103 5.05 -10.88 -4.42
CA TRP A 103 4.70 -9.95 -3.34
C TRP A 103 4.05 -10.63 -2.13
N LEU A 104 3.61 -11.89 -2.23
CA LEU A 104 3.12 -12.66 -1.08
C LEU A 104 4.06 -13.79 -0.68
N ALA A 105 5.17 -13.97 -1.39
CA ALA A 105 6.15 -14.98 -1.03
C ALA A 105 6.72 -14.61 0.35
N GLU A 106 6.50 -15.48 1.34
CA GLU A 106 7.16 -15.38 2.64
C GLU A 106 8.66 -15.62 2.41
N THR A 107 9.47 -14.56 2.50
CA THR A 107 10.92 -14.68 2.75
C THR A 107 11.20 -14.89 4.23
#